data_AF-A0A957DWU8-F1
#
_entry.id   AF-A0A957DWU8-F1
#
_cell.length_a   1.000
_cell.length_b   1.000
_cell.length_c   1.000
_cell.angle_alpha   90.00
_cell.angle_beta   90.00
_cell.angle_gamma   90.00
#
_symmetry.space_group_name_H-M   'P 1'
#
loop_
_entity.id
_entity.type
_entity.pdbx_description
1 polymer ?
#
loop_
_entity_poly.entity_id
_entity_poly.type
_entity_poly.pdbx_seq_one_letter_code
_entity_poly.pdbx_strand_id
1 'polypeptide(L)'
;MSKQNRVQPDGRIIATDARGTFMGNRGGTLHNDNQELVRQARTKGWIICVLEFKNRQRKIMTPGEYTELFFLDEATALAAGHRPCHECRRERALAFRAAMVTDNPLFPEGAKTKFPMLDDVLQRERMTEAYFINDRRKRTYLTGVGALPNGVFIFYNQDFYLIWGNKIYGWTPTGYLTPAARPVDEDVVVLTPLSTVAALRSGYVPDVHVSAELANSVPHS
;
A
#
# COMPACT_ATOMS: atom_id res chain seq x y z
N MET A 1 -8.00 10.31 -22.31
CA MET A 1 -8.36 10.26 -20.87
C MET A 1 -7.48 9.24 -20.19
N SER A 2 -6.95 9.56 -19.00
CA SER A 2 -6.19 8.60 -18.20
C SER A 2 -7.09 7.46 -17.74
N LYS A 3 -6.54 6.24 -17.70
CA LYS A 3 -7.24 5.07 -17.20
C LYS A 3 -7.39 5.16 -15.68
N GLN A 4 -8.49 4.64 -15.14
CA GLN A 4 -8.70 4.54 -13.69
C GLN A 4 -7.90 3.36 -13.12
N ASN A 5 -6.59 3.55 -12.92
CA ASN A 5 -5.68 2.49 -12.48
C ASN A 5 -4.62 2.94 -11.46
N ARG A 6 -4.70 4.18 -10.95
CA ARG A 6 -3.82 4.67 -9.89
C ARG A 6 -4.41 4.37 -8.53
N VAL A 7 -3.66 3.76 -7.64
CA VAL A 7 -4.12 3.43 -6.28
C VAL A 7 -3.64 4.49 -5.29
N GLN A 8 -4.57 5.01 -4.50
CA GLN A 8 -4.31 5.92 -3.38
C GLN A 8 -3.96 5.14 -2.09
N PRO A 9 -3.39 5.79 -1.06
CA PRO A 9 -3.09 5.13 0.22
C PRO A 9 -4.30 4.49 0.91
N ASP A 10 -5.51 5.02 0.70
CA ASP A 10 -6.76 4.45 1.20
C ASP A 10 -7.33 3.30 0.34
N GLY A 11 -6.63 2.91 -0.73
CA GLY A 11 -7.04 1.85 -1.63
C GLY A 11 -8.08 2.25 -2.68
N ARG A 12 -8.53 3.51 -2.75
CA ARG A 12 -9.35 3.96 -3.89
C ARG A 12 -8.51 3.97 -5.16
N ILE A 13 -9.17 3.68 -6.29
CA ILE A 13 -8.54 3.71 -7.61
C ILE A 13 -9.04 4.95 -8.36
N ILE A 14 -8.13 5.79 -8.83
CA ILE A 14 -8.41 7.07 -9.48
C ILE A 14 -7.85 7.11 -10.91
N ALA A 15 -8.40 7.99 -11.74
CA ALA A 15 -7.85 8.34 -13.04
C ALA A 15 -6.91 9.55 -12.89
N THR A 16 -5.69 9.44 -13.37
CA THR A 16 -4.67 10.50 -13.37
C THR A 16 -3.57 10.16 -14.36
N ASP A 17 -2.86 11.17 -14.88
CA ASP A 17 -1.73 10.98 -15.79
C ASP A 17 -0.42 10.61 -15.05
N ALA A 18 -0.43 10.60 -13.72
CA ALA A 18 0.71 10.17 -12.93
C ALA A 18 1.08 8.71 -13.23
N ARG A 19 2.38 8.42 -13.37
CA ARG A 19 2.90 7.09 -13.74
C ARG A 19 3.25 6.20 -12.55
N GLY A 20 3.74 6.79 -11.46
CA GLY A 20 4.28 6.08 -10.29
C GLY A 20 5.46 5.15 -10.61
N THR A 21 5.95 4.44 -9.61
CA THR A 21 7.21 3.65 -9.70
C THR A 21 7.00 2.15 -9.58
N PHE A 22 5.78 1.72 -9.21
CA PHE A 22 5.42 0.30 -9.13
C PHE A 22 4.09 0.02 -9.81
N MET A 23 3.89 -1.25 -10.17
CA MET A 23 2.59 -1.78 -10.56
C MET A 23 2.11 -2.83 -9.57
N GLY A 24 0.95 -3.42 -9.82
CA GLY A 24 0.39 -4.52 -9.03
C GLY A 24 -0.97 -4.93 -9.54
N ASN A 25 -1.66 -5.76 -8.78
CA ASN A 25 -3.04 -6.15 -9.07
C ASN A 25 -3.77 -6.62 -7.80
N ARG A 26 -5.07 -6.82 -7.94
CA ARG A 26 -5.96 -7.39 -6.90
C ARG A 26 -6.55 -8.73 -7.34
N GLY A 27 -5.71 -9.57 -7.93
CA GLY A 27 -6.00 -10.99 -8.19
C GLY A 27 -6.70 -11.34 -9.50
N GLY A 28 -7.00 -10.38 -10.38
CA GLY A 28 -7.66 -10.67 -11.66
C GLY A 28 -8.27 -9.43 -12.32
N THR A 29 -9.13 -9.66 -13.30
CA THR A 29 -9.79 -8.59 -14.06
C THR A 29 -10.69 -7.79 -13.14
N LEU A 30 -10.52 -6.47 -13.08
CA LEU A 30 -11.39 -5.55 -12.35
C LEU A 30 -12.25 -4.68 -13.27
N HIS A 31 -11.91 -4.65 -14.55
CA HIS A 31 -12.53 -3.82 -15.58
C HIS A 31 -13.51 -4.61 -16.46
N ASN A 32 -14.42 -3.91 -17.15
CA ASN A 32 -15.23 -4.45 -18.25
C ASN A 32 -14.52 -4.22 -19.60
N ASP A 33 -15.15 -4.61 -20.71
CA ASP A 33 -14.57 -4.49 -22.05
C ASP A 33 -14.32 -3.04 -22.49
N ASN A 34 -15.03 -2.09 -21.87
CA ASN A 34 -14.84 -0.64 -22.05
C ASN A 34 -13.73 -0.05 -21.17
N GLN A 35 -12.98 -0.89 -20.44
CA GLN A 35 -11.91 -0.49 -19.51
C GLN A 35 -12.40 0.30 -18.28
N GLU A 36 -13.67 0.14 -17.92
CA GLU A 36 -14.27 0.76 -16.74
C GLU A 36 -14.21 -0.20 -15.55
N LEU A 37 -13.85 0.31 -14.36
CA LEU A 37 -13.79 -0.53 -13.16
C LEU A 37 -15.20 -0.93 -12.70
N VAL A 38 -15.46 -2.23 -12.65
CA VAL A 38 -16.73 -2.81 -12.20
C VAL A 38 -16.61 -3.55 -10.86
N ARG A 39 -15.39 -3.70 -10.34
CA ARG A 39 -15.12 -4.31 -9.03
C ARG A 39 -13.84 -3.75 -8.42
N GLN A 40 -13.71 -3.90 -7.11
CA GLN A 40 -12.54 -3.41 -6.35
C GLN A 40 -11.43 -4.44 -6.21
N ALA A 41 -11.76 -5.74 -6.24
CA ALA A 41 -10.82 -6.86 -6.20
C ALA A 41 -11.45 -8.13 -6.76
N ARG A 42 -10.62 -9.10 -7.15
CA ARG A 42 -11.05 -10.43 -7.58
C ARG A 42 -10.67 -11.51 -6.57
N THR A 43 -9.52 -11.37 -5.90
CA THR A 43 -9.06 -12.33 -4.89
C THR A 43 -8.47 -11.60 -3.67
N LYS A 44 -8.04 -12.38 -2.67
CA LYS A 44 -7.33 -11.86 -1.49
C LYS A 44 -5.86 -11.51 -1.76
N GLY A 45 -5.27 -12.08 -2.81
CA GLY A 45 -3.86 -11.89 -3.16
C GLY A 45 -3.60 -10.55 -3.85
N TRP A 46 -3.60 -9.46 -3.07
CA TRP A 46 -3.27 -8.12 -3.56
C TRP A 46 -1.76 -7.94 -3.49
N ILE A 47 -1.15 -7.70 -4.64
CA ILE A 47 0.30 -7.71 -4.77
C ILE A 47 0.83 -6.44 -5.41
N ILE A 48 1.99 -5.99 -4.94
CA ILE A 48 2.83 -4.98 -5.60
C ILE A 48 3.99 -5.66 -6.34
N CYS A 49 4.20 -5.25 -7.58
CA CYS A 49 5.15 -5.78 -8.55
C CYS A 49 6.07 -4.66 -9.06
N VAL A 50 7.23 -5.04 -9.60
CA VAL A 50 8.06 -4.14 -10.41
C VAL A 50 7.39 -3.85 -11.76
N LEU A 51 7.72 -2.70 -12.36
CA LEU A 51 7.22 -2.32 -13.68
C LEU A 51 7.71 -3.27 -14.79
N GLU A 52 8.99 -3.63 -14.73
CA GLU A 52 9.66 -4.46 -15.73
C GLU A 52 10.12 -5.78 -15.13
N PHE A 53 9.71 -6.89 -15.75
CA PHE A 53 10.09 -8.23 -15.31
C PHE A 53 10.12 -9.18 -16.50
N LYS A 54 11.24 -9.87 -16.71
CA LYS A 54 11.43 -10.86 -17.79
C LYS A 54 11.01 -10.36 -19.18
N ASN A 55 11.25 -9.08 -19.49
CA ASN A 55 10.85 -8.43 -20.75
C ASN A 55 9.37 -8.59 -21.14
N ARG A 56 8.48 -8.80 -20.15
CA ARG A 56 7.04 -8.94 -20.39
C ARG A 56 6.44 -7.62 -20.88
N GLN A 57 5.92 -7.63 -22.11
CA GLN A 57 5.12 -6.55 -22.66
C GLN A 57 3.65 -6.73 -22.26
N ARG A 58 2.98 -5.65 -21.87
CA ARG A 58 1.58 -5.70 -21.40
C ARG A 58 0.78 -4.57 -22.01
N LYS A 59 -0.43 -4.89 -22.48
CA LYS A 59 -1.43 -3.89 -22.82
C LYS A 59 -2.34 -3.71 -21.62
N ILE A 60 -2.31 -2.51 -21.04
CA ILE A 60 -3.07 -2.18 -19.82
C ILE A 60 -4.57 -2.41 -20.05
N MET A 61 -5.23 -3.07 -19.10
CA MET A 61 -6.66 -3.36 -19.12
C MET A 61 -7.11 -4.05 -20.41
N THR A 62 -6.42 -5.14 -20.75
CA THR A 62 -6.86 -6.05 -21.81
C THR A 62 -8.07 -6.85 -21.32
N PRO A 63 -9.19 -6.90 -22.06
CA PRO A 63 -10.38 -7.65 -21.66
C PRO A 63 -10.06 -9.10 -21.30
N GLY A 64 -10.58 -9.56 -20.16
CA GLY A 64 -10.34 -10.91 -19.63
C GLY A 64 -8.99 -11.10 -18.92
N GLU A 65 -8.07 -10.15 -18.98
CA GLU A 65 -6.80 -10.18 -18.25
C GLU A 65 -6.88 -9.43 -16.91
N TYR A 66 -5.89 -9.59 -16.03
CA TYR A 66 -5.91 -8.88 -14.75
C TYR A 66 -5.79 -7.38 -14.97
N THR A 67 -6.45 -6.58 -14.11
CA THR A 67 -6.25 -5.13 -14.15
C THR A 67 -4.89 -4.78 -13.55
N GLU A 68 -4.05 -4.15 -14.36
CA GLU A 68 -2.84 -3.48 -13.88
C GLU A 68 -3.23 -2.28 -13.04
N LEU A 69 -2.74 -2.25 -11.80
CA LEU A 69 -2.80 -1.12 -10.91
C LEU A 69 -1.42 -0.53 -10.75
N PHE A 70 -1.33 0.76 -10.49
CA PHE A 70 -0.07 1.47 -10.35
C PHE A 70 -0.04 2.27 -9.05
N PHE A 71 1.15 2.35 -8.45
CA PHE A 71 1.39 2.97 -7.15
C PHE A 71 2.48 4.01 -7.27
N LEU A 72 2.37 5.09 -6.48
CA LEU A 72 3.45 6.09 -6.41
C LEU A 72 4.76 5.39 -6.00
N ASP A 73 4.69 4.60 -4.93
CA ASP A 73 5.79 3.84 -4.32
C ASP A 73 5.28 2.61 -3.56
N GLU A 74 6.16 1.90 -2.85
CA GLU A 74 5.77 0.73 -2.07
C GLU A 74 4.98 1.10 -0.82
N ALA A 75 5.33 2.17 -0.12
CA ALA A 75 4.59 2.63 1.06
C ALA A 75 3.09 2.86 0.76
N THR A 76 2.79 3.47 -0.41
CA THR A 76 1.41 3.65 -0.91
C THR A 76 0.70 2.30 -1.09
N ALA A 77 1.37 1.30 -1.68
CA ALA A 77 0.77 -0.01 -1.94
C ALA A 77 0.53 -0.82 -0.66
N LEU A 78 1.49 -0.78 0.27
CA LEU A 78 1.39 -1.38 1.59
C LEU A 78 0.24 -0.77 2.39
N ALA A 79 0.12 0.57 2.37
CA ALA A 79 -1.01 1.27 2.93
C ALA A 79 -2.30 0.75 2.30
N ALA A 80 -2.40 0.69 0.97
CA ALA A 80 -3.56 0.15 0.26
C ALA A 80 -3.82 -1.37 0.49
N GLY A 81 -3.01 -2.05 1.31
CA GLY A 81 -3.22 -3.46 1.69
C GLY A 81 -2.67 -4.48 0.69
N HIS A 82 -1.69 -4.09 -0.12
CA HIS A 82 -0.92 -5.00 -0.98
C HIS A 82 0.31 -5.48 -0.24
N ARG A 83 0.75 -6.72 -0.52
CA ARG A 83 2.06 -7.22 -0.09
C ARG A 83 3.01 -7.36 -1.29
N PRO A 84 4.33 -7.48 -1.09
CA PRO A 84 5.24 -7.71 -2.21
C PRO A 84 4.94 -9.02 -2.95
N CYS A 85 5.02 -8.97 -4.28
CA CYS A 85 4.83 -10.12 -5.16
C CYS A 85 5.96 -11.14 -4.98
N HIS A 86 5.60 -12.41 -4.75
CA HIS A 86 6.58 -13.49 -4.57
C HIS A 86 7.25 -13.95 -5.87
N GLU A 87 6.77 -13.50 -7.04
CA GLU A 87 7.39 -13.79 -8.33
C GLU A 87 8.49 -12.77 -8.65
N CYS A 88 8.11 -11.50 -8.86
CA CYS A 88 9.04 -10.47 -9.35
C CYS A 88 9.72 -9.64 -8.25
N ARG A 89 9.21 -9.69 -7.01
CA ARG A 89 9.81 -9.03 -5.84
C ARG A 89 10.09 -10.08 -4.76
N ARG A 90 10.64 -11.23 -5.15
CA ARG A 90 10.77 -12.44 -4.30
C ARG A 90 11.48 -12.15 -2.96
N GLU A 91 12.62 -11.48 -3.00
CA GLU A 91 13.39 -11.14 -1.78
C GLU A 91 12.58 -10.24 -0.85
N ARG A 92 11.97 -9.18 -1.39
CA ARG A 92 11.08 -8.28 -0.65
C ARG A 92 9.89 -9.03 -0.05
N ALA A 93 9.29 -9.96 -0.79
CA ALA A 93 8.18 -10.78 -0.30
C ALA A 93 8.57 -11.71 0.84
N LEU A 94 9.78 -12.27 0.80
CA LEU A 94 10.31 -13.09 1.89
C LEU A 94 10.64 -12.25 3.13
N ALA A 95 11.24 -11.08 2.95
CA ALA A 95 11.53 -10.13 4.02
C ALA A 95 10.24 -9.61 4.68
N PHE A 96 9.24 -9.22 3.89
CA PHE A 96 7.93 -8.79 4.39
C PHE A 96 7.26 -9.90 5.20
N ARG A 97 7.28 -11.13 4.68
CA ARG A 97 6.73 -12.29 5.40
C ARG A 97 7.47 -12.52 6.72
N ALA A 98 8.79 -12.51 6.72
CA ALA A 98 9.59 -12.68 7.94
C ALA A 98 9.23 -11.61 8.98
N ALA A 99 9.22 -10.34 8.58
CA ALA A 99 8.90 -9.23 9.48
C ALA A 99 7.46 -9.26 10.01
N MET A 100 6.48 -9.65 9.18
CA MET A 100 5.07 -9.73 9.57
C MET A 100 4.78 -10.86 10.56
N VAL A 101 5.57 -11.94 10.54
CA VAL A 101 5.41 -13.06 11.49
C VAL A 101 6.17 -12.87 12.79
N THR A 102 7.25 -12.08 12.79
CA THR A 102 8.02 -11.76 14.00
C THR A 102 7.12 -11.16 15.07
N ASP A 103 7.11 -11.79 16.25
CA ASP A 103 6.35 -11.39 17.44
C ASP A 103 4.84 -11.18 17.19
N ASN A 104 4.27 -11.87 16.20
CA ASN A 104 2.88 -11.73 15.83
C ASN A 104 2.05 -12.95 16.28
N PRO A 105 1.13 -12.79 17.25
CA PRO A 105 0.34 -13.91 17.78
C PRO A 105 -0.60 -14.55 16.76
N LEU A 106 -0.85 -13.90 15.62
CA LEU A 106 -1.60 -14.50 14.50
C LEU A 106 -0.82 -15.60 13.77
N PHE A 107 0.49 -15.70 14.01
CA PHE A 107 1.38 -16.67 13.38
C PHE A 107 2.15 -17.42 14.48
N PRO A 108 1.70 -18.61 14.90
CA PRO A 108 2.38 -19.40 15.91
C PRO A 108 3.84 -19.68 15.54
N GLU A 109 4.73 -19.63 16.54
CA GLU A 109 6.16 -19.90 16.36
C GLU A 109 6.40 -21.30 15.76
N GLY A 110 7.35 -21.40 14.83
CA GLY A 110 7.66 -22.64 14.12
C GLY A 110 6.63 -23.06 13.04
N ALA A 111 5.49 -22.38 12.90
CA ALA A 111 4.53 -22.67 11.85
C ALA A 111 5.05 -22.27 10.46
N LYS A 112 4.83 -23.13 9.46
CA LYS A 112 5.16 -22.81 8.07
C LYS A 112 4.18 -21.78 7.50
N THR A 113 4.51 -20.50 7.63
CA THR A 113 3.67 -19.42 7.11
C THR A 113 3.73 -19.31 5.59
N LYS A 114 2.58 -19.56 4.94
CA LYS A 114 2.40 -19.43 3.48
C LYS A 114 1.77 -18.08 3.13
N PHE A 115 2.04 -17.56 1.93
CA PHE A 115 1.48 -16.28 1.48
C PHE A 115 -0.05 -16.16 1.54
N PRO A 116 -0.85 -17.20 1.25
CA PRO A 116 -2.30 -17.13 1.45
C PRO A 116 -2.72 -16.80 2.88
N MET A 117 -1.94 -17.20 3.88
CA MET A 117 -2.21 -16.87 5.29
C MET A 117 -2.02 -15.37 5.55
N LEU A 118 -1.00 -14.75 4.93
CA LEU A 118 -0.82 -13.29 4.96
C LEU A 118 -1.99 -12.60 4.25
N ASP A 119 -2.42 -13.13 3.11
CA ASP A 119 -3.55 -12.59 2.34
C ASP A 119 -4.85 -12.64 3.15
N ASP A 120 -5.06 -13.67 3.97
CA ASP A 120 -6.20 -13.79 4.89
C ASP A 120 -6.16 -12.78 6.05
N VAL A 121 -4.99 -12.54 6.62
CA VAL A 121 -4.80 -11.50 7.64
C VAL A 121 -5.04 -10.12 7.05
N LEU A 122 -4.37 -9.78 5.95
CA LEU A 122 -4.52 -8.48 5.28
C LEU A 122 -5.94 -8.24 4.77
N GLN A 123 -6.65 -9.28 4.33
CA GLN A 123 -8.05 -9.19 3.95
C GLN A 123 -8.94 -8.71 5.11
N ARG A 124 -8.74 -9.25 6.31
CA ARG A 124 -9.48 -8.83 7.52
C ARG A 124 -9.13 -7.42 7.96
N GLU A 125 -7.89 -7.00 7.75
CA GLU A 125 -7.40 -5.70 8.17
C GLU A 125 -7.68 -4.56 7.20
N ARG A 126 -7.93 -4.85 5.90
CA ARG A 126 -8.21 -3.81 4.90
C ARG A 126 -9.69 -3.56 4.65
N MET A 127 -10.55 -4.53 4.94
CA MET A 127 -12.00 -4.43 4.68
C MET A 127 -12.79 -4.34 5.99
N THR A 128 -13.75 -3.43 6.05
CA THR A 128 -14.78 -3.43 7.10
C THR A 128 -15.80 -4.54 6.83
N GLU A 129 -16.58 -4.94 7.82
CA GLU A 129 -17.78 -5.77 7.55
C GLU A 129 -18.75 -5.02 6.63
N ALA A 130 -18.83 -3.69 6.78
CA ALA A 130 -19.58 -2.78 5.91
C ALA A 130 -19.15 -2.83 4.42
N TYR A 131 -17.91 -3.24 4.13
CA TYR A 131 -17.42 -3.42 2.76
C TYR A 131 -18.23 -4.48 2.01
N PHE A 132 -18.69 -5.53 2.71
CA PHE A 132 -19.50 -6.61 2.12
C PHE A 132 -20.97 -6.21 1.91
N ILE A 133 -21.41 -5.08 2.47
CA ILE A 133 -22.74 -4.47 2.30
C ILE A 133 -22.69 -3.13 1.55
N ASN A 134 -21.72 -2.97 0.64
CA ASN A 134 -21.56 -1.84 -0.30
C ASN A 134 -21.05 -0.49 0.23
N ASP A 135 -20.65 -0.34 1.49
CA ASP A 135 -20.05 0.93 1.99
C ASP A 135 -18.64 1.17 1.41
N ARG A 136 -17.96 0.10 0.95
CA ARG A 136 -16.65 0.13 0.27
C ARG A 136 -15.56 0.89 1.03
N ARG A 137 -15.74 1.13 2.33
CA ARG A 137 -14.75 1.79 3.19
C ARG A 137 -13.64 0.83 3.56
N LYS A 138 -12.43 1.35 3.48
CA LYS A 138 -11.24 0.71 4.03
C LYS A 138 -11.31 0.73 5.56
N ARG A 139 -10.85 -0.35 6.19
CA ARG A 139 -10.72 -0.39 7.65
C ARG A 139 -9.54 0.47 8.09
N THR A 140 -9.76 1.30 9.12
CA THR A 140 -8.78 2.18 9.76
C THR A 140 -8.86 2.01 11.28
N TYR A 141 -7.90 2.56 12.01
CA TYR A 141 -7.89 2.58 13.47
C TYR A 141 -7.18 3.83 13.99
N LEU A 142 -7.47 4.22 15.23
CA LEU A 142 -6.79 5.31 15.93
C LEU A 142 -5.61 4.75 16.74
N THR A 143 -4.52 5.50 16.77
CA THR A 143 -3.38 5.26 17.66
C THR A 143 -2.56 6.53 17.80
N GLY A 144 -1.81 6.63 18.91
CA GLY A 144 -0.90 7.73 19.16
C GLY A 144 0.15 7.82 18.06
N VAL A 145 0.29 9.02 17.49
CA VAL A 145 1.17 9.26 16.36
C VAL A 145 2.62 8.90 16.70
N GLY A 146 3.10 9.14 17.92
CA GLY A 146 4.49 8.86 18.33
C GLY A 146 4.93 7.39 18.22
N ALA A 147 3.99 6.44 18.25
CA ALA A 147 4.29 5.00 18.20
C ALA A 147 4.41 4.42 16.76
N LEU A 148 4.19 5.26 15.74
CA LEU A 148 4.15 4.80 14.35
C LEU A 148 5.56 4.70 13.74
N PRO A 149 5.94 3.54 13.15
CA PRO A 149 7.20 3.42 12.41
C PRO A 149 7.15 4.16 11.06
N ASN A 150 8.32 4.30 10.44
CA ASN A 150 8.44 4.76 9.06
C ASN A 150 7.65 3.87 8.10
N GLY A 151 7.07 4.46 7.05
CA GLY A 151 6.30 3.72 6.04
C GLY A 151 4.81 3.61 6.35
N VAL A 152 4.36 4.11 7.51
CA VAL A 152 2.94 4.16 7.87
C VAL A 152 2.26 5.35 7.20
N PHE A 153 1.09 5.10 6.62
CA PHE A 153 0.21 6.14 6.14
C PHE A 153 -0.88 6.46 7.16
N ILE A 154 -1.12 7.75 7.33
CA ILE A 154 -2.19 8.30 8.16
C ILE A 154 -3.11 9.18 7.33
N PHE A 155 -4.35 9.31 7.77
CA PHE A 155 -5.27 10.34 7.33
C PHE A 155 -5.29 11.45 8.37
N TYR A 156 -4.82 12.63 7.99
CA TYR A 156 -4.60 13.77 8.88
C TYR A 156 -4.96 15.05 8.14
N ASN A 157 -5.68 15.97 8.80
CA ASN A 157 -6.16 17.22 8.19
C ASN A 157 -6.80 17.03 6.80
N GLN A 158 -7.65 16.01 6.66
CA GLN A 158 -8.37 15.64 5.44
C GLN A 158 -7.51 15.12 4.27
N ASP A 159 -6.22 14.90 4.49
CA ASP A 159 -5.28 14.44 3.48
C ASP A 159 -4.50 13.19 3.92
N PHE A 160 -3.78 12.58 2.97
CA PHE A 160 -2.92 11.43 3.21
C PHE A 160 -1.50 11.86 3.50
N TYR A 161 -0.93 11.35 4.60
CA TYR A 161 0.44 11.63 4.98
C TYR A 161 1.22 10.34 5.24
N LEU A 162 2.44 10.29 4.71
CA LEU A 162 3.44 9.27 5.05
C LEU A 162 4.21 9.72 6.30
N ILE A 163 4.32 8.84 7.30
CA ILE A 163 5.23 8.97 8.43
C ILE A 163 6.64 8.56 7.99
N TRP A 164 7.61 9.47 8.12
CA TRP A 164 9.01 9.20 7.83
C TRP A 164 9.94 10.05 8.71
N GLY A 165 10.67 9.40 9.61
CA GLY A 165 11.44 10.03 10.67
C GLY A 165 10.55 10.84 11.61
N ASN A 166 10.98 12.08 11.88
CA ASN A 166 10.26 13.04 12.72
C ASN A 166 9.31 13.95 11.90
N LYS A 167 8.97 13.55 10.68
CA LYS A 167 8.19 14.35 9.72
C LYS A 167 7.02 13.57 9.15
N ILE A 168 6.06 14.32 8.61
CA ILE A 168 4.97 13.81 7.79
C ILE A 168 5.04 14.39 6.38
N TYR A 169 4.78 13.56 5.38
CA TYR A 169 4.90 13.91 3.95
C TYR A 169 3.53 13.80 3.29
N GLY A 170 2.97 14.94 2.88
CA GLY A 170 1.69 14.98 2.18
C GLY A 170 1.79 14.23 0.85
N TRP A 171 0.91 13.28 0.61
CA TRP A 171 0.94 12.43 -0.57
C TRP A 171 0.14 13.03 -1.72
N THR A 172 0.71 12.97 -2.91
CA THR A 172 0.00 13.21 -4.17
C THR A 172 0.28 12.08 -5.15
N PRO A 173 -0.52 11.90 -6.21
CA PRO A 173 -0.26 10.87 -7.21
C PRO A 173 1.11 10.97 -7.90
N THR A 174 1.73 12.16 -7.91
CA THR A 174 3.01 12.45 -8.59
C THR A 174 4.21 12.49 -7.63
N GLY A 175 3.99 12.47 -6.32
CA GLY A 175 5.05 12.56 -5.33
C GLY A 175 4.59 13.09 -3.98
N TYR A 176 5.51 13.09 -3.02
CA TYR A 176 5.34 13.76 -1.74
C TYR A 176 5.58 15.26 -1.82
N LEU A 177 4.78 16.01 -1.06
CA LEU A 177 4.91 17.45 -0.83
C LEU A 177 6.03 17.76 0.17
N THR A 178 6.34 19.05 0.33
CA THR A 178 7.21 19.55 1.39
C THR A 178 6.74 19.02 2.75
N PRO A 179 7.64 18.43 3.55
CA PRO A 179 7.25 17.77 4.78
C PRO A 179 6.94 18.78 5.86
N ALA A 180 5.97 18.42 6.70
CA ALA A 180 5.67 19.13 7.94
C ALA A 180 6.24 18.37 9.14
N ALA A 181 6.34 19.07 10.28
CA ALA A 181 6.65 18.44 11.54
C ALA A 181 5.58 17.37 11.85
N ARG A 182 6.03 16.24 12.40
CA ARG A 182 5.12 15.21 12.89
C ARG A 182 4.30 15.78 14.06
N PRO A 183 2.97 15.56 14.11
CA PRO A 183 2.16 15.91 15.28
C PRO A 183 2.70 15.23 16.55
N VAL A 184 2.46 15.83 17.71
CA VAL A 184 2.95 15.35 19.02
C VAL A 184 1.75 15.17 19.94
N ASP A 185 1.74 14.10 20.73
CA ASP A 185 0.68 13.79 21.70
C ASP A 185 -0.75 13.74 21.13
N GLU A 186 -0.86 13.39 19.83
CA GLU A 186 -2.13 13.26 19.11
C GLU A 186 -2.41 11.82 18.67
N ASP A 187 -3.68 11.41 18.73
CA ASP A 187 -4.17 10.22 18.05
C ASP A 187 -4.47 10.53 16.59
N VAL A 188 -4.03 9.65 15.68
CA VAL A 188 -4.22 9.81 14.23
C VAL A 188 -4.92 8.59 13.63
N VAL A 189 -5.66 8.82 12.55
CA VAL A 189 -6.31 7.73 11.80
C VAL A 189 -5.28 7.03 10.92
N VAL A 190 -5.00 5.76 11.19
CA VAL A 190 -4.04 4.97 10.43
C VAL A 190 -4.71 4.25 9.28
N LEU A 191 -4.11 4.38 8.09
CA LEU A 191 -4.51 3.70 6.87
C LEU A 191 -3.75 2.38 6.68
N THR A 192 -2.51 2.28 7.13
CA THR A 192 -1.72 1.06 6.93
C THR A 192 -2.27 -0.10 7.78
N PRO A 193 -2.52 -1.30 7.21
CA PRO A 193 -3.01 -2.46 7.96
C PRO A 193 -2.16 -2.79 9.18
N LEU A 194 -2.77 -3.23 10.28
CA LEU A 194 -2.10 -3.51 11.54
C LEU A 194 -0.89 -4.44 11.38
N SER A 195 -1.04 -5.54 10.65
CA SER A 195 0.05 -6.49 10.43
C SER A 195 1.14 -5.94 9.49
N THR A 196 0.78 -5.02 8.59
CA THR A 196 1.77 -4.26 7.83
C THR A 196 2.54 -3.32 8.74
N VAL A 197 1.88 -2.60 9.66
CA VAL A 197 2.55 -1.76 10.67
C VAL A 197 3.46 -2.59 11.57
N ALA A 198 3.05 -3.79 11.97
CA ALA A 198 3.90 -4.73 12.70
C ALA A 198 5.14 -5.11 11.89
N ALA A 199 5.00 -5.45 10.60
CA ALA A 199 6.14 -5.74 9.73
C ALA A 199 7.11 -4.56 9.61
N LEU A 200 6.60 -3.33 9.48
CA LEU A 200 7.42 -2.11 9.45
C LEU A 200 8.20 -1.93 10.76
N ARG A 201 7.55 -2.18 11.91
CA ARG A 201 8.17 -2.12 13.23
C ARG A 201 9.25 -3.19 13.42
N SER A 202 9.04 -4.38 12.84
CA SER A 202 9.99 -5.49 12.83
C SER A 202 11.10 -5.36 11.78
N GLY A 203 11.28 -4.17 11.19
CA GLY A 203 12.43 -3.84 10.34
C GLY A 203 12.20 -3.95 8.83
N TYR A 204 10.98 -4.21 8.36
CA TYR A 204 10.68 -4.07 6.94
C TYR A 204 10.68 -2.59 6.54
N VAL A 205 11.66 -2.14 5.76
CA VAL A 205 11.72 -0.75 5.28
C VAL A 205 11.15 -0.68 3.85
N PRO A 206 10.05 0.04 3.59
CA PRO A 206 9.44 0.12 2.28
C PRO A 206 10.19 1.08 1.35
N ASP A 207 10.14 0.80 0.05
CA ASP A 207 10.63 1.74 -0.97
C ASP A 207 9.70 2.96 -1.05
N VAL A 208 10.27 4.17 -0.98
CA VAL A 208 9.53 5.44 -1.07
C VAL A 208 9.92 6.22 -2.32
N HIS A 209 9.01 7.04 -2.83
CA HIS A 209 9.30 7.87 -3.99
C HIS A 209 10.42 8.87 -3.70
N VAL A 210 11.28 9.15 -4.68
CA VAL A 210 12.46 10.04 -4.57
C VAL A 210 12.13 11.44 -4.00
N SER A 211 10.89 11.92 -4.17
CA SER A 211 10.50 13.21 -3.58
C SER A 211 10.40 13.21 -2.05
N ALA A 212 10.22 12.06 -1.39
CA ALA A 212 10.38 11.96 0.07
C ALA A 212 11.85 12.08 0.51
N GLU A 213 12.78 11.61 -0.34
CA GLU A 213 14.21 11.67 -0.08
C GLU A 213 14.76 13.08 -0.32
N LEU A 214 14.40 13.70 -1.46
CA LEU A 214 14.82 15.06 -1.81
C LEU A 214 14.32 16.12 -0.82
N ALA A 215 13.11 15.93 -0.30
CA ALA A 215 12.57 16.79 0.75
C ALA A 215 13.32 16.71 2.09
N ASN A 216 14.12 15.65 2.31
CA ASN A 216 15.01 15.56 3.47
C ASN A 216 16.35 16.27 3.28
N SER A 217 16.76 16.51 2.04
CA SER A 217 18.06 17.13 1.72
C SER A 217 18.05 18.66 1.67
N VAL A 218 16.91 19.33 1.88
CA VAL A 218 16.87 20.81 1.94
C VAL A 218 17.33 21.27 3.33
N PRO A 219 18.51 21.92 3.45
CA PRO A 219 18.93 22.52 4.72
C PRO A 219 17.92 23.61 5.08
N HIS A 220 17.51 23.67 6.34
CA HIS A 220 16.77 24.83 6.85
C HIS A 220 17.72 26.04 6.79
N SER A 221 17.52 26.91 5.81
CA SER A 221 18.10 28.25 5.73
C SER A 221 17.43 29.17 6.73
#